data_AF-A0A077FAR8-F1
#
_entry.id   AF-A0A077FAR8-F1
#
_cell.length_a   1.000
_cell.length_b   1.000
_cell.length_c   1.000
_cell.angle_alpha   90.00
_cell.angle_beta   90.00
_cell.angle_gamma   90.00
#
_symmetry.space_group_name_H-M   'P 1'
#
loop_
_entity.id
_entity.type
_entity.pdbx_description
1 polymer ?
#
loop_
_entity_poly.entity_id
_entity_poly.type
_entity_poly.pdbx_seq_one_letter_code
_entity_poly.pdbx_strand_id
1 'polypeptide(L)' 'MHSAMDASNTAASAPSHQKAFHQSAALHAAQMIRLQYAASSKSALRRECVEHLRASLCGGGV' A
#
# COMPACT_ATOMS: atom_id res chain seq x y z
N MET A 1 -36.97 0.28 -12.74
CA MET A 1 -35.90 -0.29 -13.57
C MET A 1 -34.60 -0.17 -12.80
N HIS A 2 -34.10 -1.27 -12.25
CA HIS A 2 -32.80 -1.33 -11.58
C HIS A 2 -31.75 -1.67 -12.64
N SER A 3 -30.91 -0.69 -13.01
CA SER A 3 -29.70 -0.94 -13.78
C SER A 3 -28.50 -0.57 -12.92
N ALA A 4 -28.06 -1.55 -12.15
CA ALA A 4 -26.68 -1.63 -11.70
C ALA A 4 -25.78 -1.94 -12.91
N MET A 5 -24.48 -1.76 -12.71
CA MET A 5 -23.38 -1.97 -13.67
C MET A 5 -23.07 -0.77 -14.56
N ASP A 6 -22.26 0.14 -14.00
CA ASP A 6 -21.06 0.64 -14.68
C ASP A 6 -20.00 1.01 -13.62
N ALA A 7 -19.70 0.07 -12.72
CA ALA A 7 -18.56 0.16 -11.79
C ALA A 7 -17.28 -0.44 -12.38
N SER A 8 -17.17 -0.49 -13.72
CA SER A 8 -16.10 -1.20 -14.42
C SER A 8 -15.06 -0.29 -15.09
N ASN A 9 -15.16 1.04 -14.94
CA ASN A 9 -14.20 1.97 -15.55
C ASN A 9 -13.22 2.65 -14.58
N THR A 10 -13.25 2.34 -13.28
CA THR A 10 -12.28 2.86 -12.29
C THR A 10 -11.04 1.97 -12.14
N ALA A 11 -10.83 0.99 -13.03
CA ALA A 11 -9.68 0.09 -12.96
C ALA A 11 -8.45 0.61 -13.73
N ALA A 12 -8.62 1.49 -14.73
CA ALA A 12 -7.55 1.85 -15.67
C ALA A 12 -6.73 3.10 -15.28
N SER A 13 -7.26 4.00 -14.43
CA SER A 13 -6.52 5.17 -13.92
C SER A 13 -5.84 4.93 -12.56
N ALA A 14 -5.93 3.71 -12.02
CA ALA A 14 -5.57 3.39 -10.65
C ALA A 14 -4.08 3.10 -10.32
N PRO A 15 -3.13 2.84 -11.25
CA PRO A 15 -1.80 2.39 -10.84
C PRO A 15 -0.98 3.51 -10.17
N SER A 16 -1.15 4.77 -10.58
CA SER A 16 -0.46 5.92 -9.96
C SER A 16 -0.94 6.17 -8.53
N HIS A 17 -2.27 6.18 -8.32
CA HIS A 17 -2.86 6.36 -7.00
C HIS A 17 -2.52 5.20 -6.05
N GLN A 18 -2.52 3.96 -6.55
CA GLN A 18 -2.16 2.78 -5.78
C GLN A 18 -0.68 2.80 -5.39
N LYS A 19 0.21 3.20 -6.30
CA LYS A 19 1.64 3.39 -6.00
C LYS A 19 1.86 4.46 -4.94
N ALA A 20 1.22 5.62 -5.07
CA ALA A 20 1.33 6.71 -4.10
C ALA A 20 0.80 6.29 -2.71
N PHE A 21 -0.29 5.53 -2.66
CA PHE A 21 -0.82 4.95 -1.43
C PHE A 21 0.16 4.00 -0.76
N HIS A 22 0.75 3.07 -1.52
CA HIS A 22 1.73 2.15 -0.97
C HIS A 22 3.00 2.87 -0.49
N GLN A 23 3.43 3.94 -1.15
CA GLN A 23 4.55 4.77 -0.68
C GLN A 23 4.24 5.47 0.65
N SER A 24 3.07 6.10 0.77
CA SER A 24 2.68 6.77 2.02
C SER A 24 2.52 5.78 3.18
N ALA A 25 1.93 4.62 2.91
CA ALA A 25 1.78 3.55 3.90
C ALA A 25 3.14 2.98 4.35
N ALA A 26 4.09 2.77 3.42
CA ALA A 26 5.45 2.35 3.75
C ALA A 26 6.18 3.37 4.64
N LEU A 27 6.06 4.66 4.33
CA LEU A 27 6.63 5.74 5.14
C LEU A 27 6.03 5.79 6.54
N HIS A 28 4.70 5.65 6.64
CA HIS A 28 4.01 5.60 7.93
C HIS A 28 4.50 4.42 8.78
N ALA A 29 4.55 3.22 8.21
CA ALA A 29 5.08 2.04 8.90
C ALA A 29 6.54 2.25 9.35
N ALA A 30 7.38 2.86 8.51
CA ALA A 30 8.77 3.19 8.85
C ALA A 30 8.89 4.16 10.04
N GLN A 31 8.03 5.17 10.12
CA GLN A 31 7.97 6.08 11.26
C GLN A 31 7.56 5.34 12.54
N MET A 32 6.54 4.49 12.46
CA MET A 32 6.07 3.70 13.60
C MET A 32 7.13 2.72 14.13
N ILE A 33 7.98 2.15 13.27
CA ILE A 33 9.12 1.31 13.69
C ILE A 33 10.07 2.07 14.61
N ARG A 34 10.33 3.36 14.34
CA ARG A 34 11.23 4.18 15.16
C ARG A 34 10.66 4.44 16.55
N LEU A 35 9.34 4.59 16.63
CA LEU A 35 8.63 4.92 17.87
C LEU A 35 8.30 3.68 18.71
N GLN A 36 8.40 2.47 18.14
CA GLN A 36 8.03 1.26 18.87
C GLN A 36 9.15 0.62 19.69
N TYR A 37 8.84 0.26 20.92
CA TYR A 37 9.77 -0.39 21.85
C TYR A 37 9.63 -1.92 21.84
N ALA A 38 8.41 -2.44 21.65
CA ALA A 38 8.17 -3.88 21.61
C ALA A 38 8.74 -4.51 20.32
N ALA A 39 9.57 -5.54 20.49
CA ALA A 39 10.21 -6.24 19.38
C ALA A 39 9.20 -6.91 18.43
N SER A 40 8.12 -7.48 18.99
CA SER A 40 7.03 -8.08 18.21
C SER A 40 6.32 -7.04 17.33
N SER A 41 5.96 -5.88 17.89
CA SER A 41 5.35 -4.78 17.14
C SER A 41 6.27 -4.22 16.07
N LYS A 42 7.57 -4.07 16.35
CA LYS A 42 8.58 -3.68 15.35
C LYS A 42 8.66 -4.68 14.20
N SER A 43 8.58 -5.99 14.49
CA SER A 43 8.63 -7.03 13.44
C SER A 43 7.38 -7.02 12.55
N ALA A 44 6.20 -6.74 13.11
CA ALA A 44 4.96 -6.61 12.36
C ALA A 44 5.01 -5.41 11.41
N LEU A 45 5.38 -4.23 11.94
CA LEU A 45 5.52 -3.00 11.14
C LEU A 45 6.60 -3.11 10.06
N ARG A 46 7.68 -3.86 10.31
CA ARG A 46 8.71 -4.15 9.28
C ARG A 46 8.14 -4.96 8.13
N ARG A 47 7.33 -5.98 8.43
CA ARG A 47 6.68 -6.80 7.39
C ARG A 47 5.73 -5.96 6.54
N GLU A 48 4.89 -5.16 7.20
CA GLU A 48 3.94 -4.25 6.55
C GLU A 48 4.65 -3.20 5.67
N CYS A 49 5.74 -2.60 6.18
CA CYS A 49 6.56 -1.67 5.41
C CYS A 49 7.13 -2.32 4.14
N VAL A 50 7.69 -3.53 4.24
CA VAL A 50 8.25 -4.25 3.09
C VAL A 50 7.17 -4.64 2.08
N GLU A 51 5.99 -5.04 2.56
CA GLU A 51 4.84 -5.37 1.70
C GLU A 51 4.41 -4.16 0.86
N HIS A 52 4.25 -3.00 1.49
CA HIS A 52 3.92 -1.77 0.78
C HIS A 52 5.04 -1.31 -0.18
N LEU A 53 6.31 -1.45 0.20
CA LEU A 53 7.42 -1.19 -0.73
C LEU A 53 7.36 -2.11 -1.96
N ARG A 54 7.12 -3.40 -1.77
CA ARG A 54 6.96 -4.36 -2.88
C ARG A 54 5.78 -3.99 -3.78
N ALA A 55 4.63 -3.67 -3.19
CA ALA A 55 3.46 -3.25 -3.95
C ALA A 55 3.69 -1.94 -4.73
N SER A 56 4.45 -1.00 -4.16
CA SER A 56 4.85 0.23 -4.87
C SER A 56 5.83 -0.02 -6.02
N LEU A 57 6.65 -1.07 -5.96
CA LEU A 57 7.69 -1.38 -6.94
C LEU A 57 7.21 -2.35 -8.04
N CYS A 58 6.32 -3.30 -7.71
CA CYS A 58 5.79 -4.27 -8.66
C CYS A 58 4.85 -3.68 -9.73
N GLY A 59 4.50 -2.39 -9.66
CA GLY A 59 3.73 -1.69 -10.69
C GLY A 59 4.57 -1.08 -11.83
N GLY A 60 5.86 -1.41 -11.92
CA GLY A 60 6.79 -0.80 -12.90
C GLY A 60 7.84 -1.75 -13.46
N GLY A 61 7.50 -3.04 -13.62
CA GLY A 61 8.44 -4.02 -14.15
C GLY A 61 7.77 -5.30 -14.62
N VAL A 62 7.10 -5.22 -15.77
CA VAL A 62 7.14 -6.22 -16.87
C VAL A 62 6.94 -5.47 -18.18
#